data_AF-A0A258MGB9-F1
#
_entry.id   AF-A0A258MGB9-F1
#
_cell.length_a   1.000
_cell.length_b   1.000
_cell.length_c   1.000
_cell.angle_alpha   90.00
_cell.angle_beta   90.00
_cell.angle_gamma   90.00
#
_symmetry.space_group_name_H-M   'P 1'
#
loop_
_entity.id
_entity.type
_entity.pdbx_description
1 polymer ?
#
loop_
_entity_poly.entity_id
_entity_poly.type
_entity_poly.pdbx_seq_one_letter_code
_entity_poly.pdbx_strand_id
1 'polypeptide(L)'
;MKPFKAILVLFLIPILLPAQDELAMPLIPAMRQLHHEYIIGSIQKINQLPAVRDSGYQKTMVWVDETITGIRAQIERNQQLEDNAKYRWLRSVNEVLTGFLQYQQSGQIRLNQLEPLIKAYQQAMKLALADQSIYPVFENNDLVIGNILIDNFCLKTNQGIPAAKDLLVWKYCQIYPDQILNTLSKQPQNIFADTLIVQAAFQDPEKLYNFAAAPNALGRKIQSVNHVLVKIIGQLSLTKTGRMYFPFLDQLYHGKFSMEDITPMLVDDSASRYYKLLVDTRIEYAGRMQKGDTPLLEKVLTAKLRSKAVELYINEINALHELKDLKIRFKVLDKLTAAELYYLAVMGESELYTSSFVSGVYP
;
A
#
# COMPACT_ATOMS: atom_id res chain seq x y z
N MET A 1 -46.57 50.82 -18.74
CA MET A 1 -45.78 49.56 -18.65
C MET A 1 -46.20 48.62 -19.78
N LYS A 2 -45.38 48.50 -20.82
CA LYS A 2 -45.47 47.49 -21.90
C LYS A 2 -44.03 47.06 -22.21
N PRO A 3 -43.71 45.76 -22.33
CA PRO A 3 -42.32 45.30 -22.36
C PRO A 3 -41.71 45.38 -23.76
N PHE A 4 -40.48 45.88 -23.80
CA PHE A 4 -39.61 45.88 -24.99
C PHE A 4 -38.98 44.49 -25.12
N LYS A 5 -39.23 43.79 -26.23
CA LYS A 5 -38.52 42.54 -26.57
C LYS A 5 -37.24 42.92 -27.32
N ALA A 6 -36.09 42.81 -26.67
CA ALA A 6 -34.79 42.83 -27.33
C ALA A 6 -34.45 41.39 -27.77
N ILE A 7 -34.34 41.19 -29.08
CA ILE A 7 -33.87 39.94 -29.69
C ILE A 7 -32.35 39.98 -29.66
N LEU A 8 -31.74 39.12 -28.83
CA LEU A 8 -30.29 38.92 -28.79
C LEU A 8 -29.93 37.87 -29.87
N VAL A 9 -29.33 38.32 -30.97
CA VAL A 9 -28.74 37.44 -31.99
C VAL A 9 -27.38 36.97 -31.46
N LEU A 10 -27.30 35.69 -31.09
CA LEU A 10 -26.06 35.03 -30.67
C LEU A 10 -25.28 34.63 -31.93
N PHE A 11 -24.20 35.33 -32.25
CA PHE A 11 -23.23 34.86 -33.25
C PHE A 11 -22.45 33.67 -32.67
N LEU A 12 -22.78 32.47 -33.14
CA LEU A 12 -21.93 31.28 -32.98
C LEU A 12 -20.71 31.44 -33.88
N ILE A 13 -19.58 31.83 -33.29
CA ILE A 13 -18.27 31.71 -33.93
C ILE A 13 -17.81 30.26 -33.71
N PRO A 14 -17.69 29.42 -34.76
CA PRO A 14 -17.08 28.12 -34.61
C PRO A 14 -15.60 28.33 -34.30
N ILE A 15 -15.17 27.91 -33.12
CA ILE A 15 -13.75 27.77 -32.78
C ILE A 15 -13.24 26.61 -33.64
N LEU A 16 -12.67 26.95 -34.80
CA LEU A 16 -11.82 26.03 -35.56
C LEU A 16 -10.59 25.75 -34.72
N LEU A 17 -10.56 24.57 -34.10
CA LEU A 17 -9.31 23.97 -33.64
C LEU A 17 -8.45 23.76 -34.90
N PRO A 18 -7.24 24.35 -35.01
CA PRO A 18 -6.35 24.04 -36.12
C PRO A 18 -6.07 22.54 -36.13
N ALA A 19 -6.33 21.91 -37.29
CA ALA A 19 -5.86 20.56 -37.58
C ALA A 19 -4.35 20.51 -37.34
N GLN A 20 -3.86 19.46 -36.67
CA GLN A 20 -2.43 19.21 -36.58
C GLN A 20 -1.92 18.96 -38.01
N ASP A 21 -1.21 19.92 -38.59
CA ASP A 21 -0.41 19.68 -39.79
C ASP A 21 0.54 18.51 -39.49
N GLU A 22 0.45 17.44 -40.29
CA GLU A 22 1.39 16.33 -40.24
C GLU A 22 2.81 16.87 -40.45
N LEU A 23 3.62 16.86 -39.38
CA LEU A 23 5.02 17.27 -39.42
C LEU A 23 5.81 16.29 -40.29
N ALA A 24 5.97 16.60 -41.58
CA ALA A 24 6.73 15.75 -42.51
C ALA A 24 8.16 15.46 -42.02
N MET A 25 8.65 14.23 -42.18
CA MET A 25 10.02 13.88 -41.76
C MET A 25 11.07 14.70 -42.54
N PRO A 26 11.99 15.43 -41.88
CA PRO A 26 13.12 16.04 -42.59
C PRO A 26 14.11 14.96 -43.06
N LEU A 27 15.08 15.35 -43.90
CA LEU A 27 16.17 14.45 -44.29
C LEU A 27 16.95 14.01 -43.04
N ILE A 28 16.96 12.72 -42.76
CA ILE A 28 17.61 12.14 -41.59
C ILE A 28 19.11 12.00 -41.90
N PRO A 29 20.02 12.59 -41.11
CA PRO A 29 21.45 12.39 -41.30
C PRO A 29 21.86 10.93 -41.09
N ALA A 30 22.80 10.44 -41.89
CA ALA A 30 23.23 9.03 -41.89
C ALA A 30 23.62 8.53 -40.49
N MET A 31 24.26 9.38 -39.67
CA MET A 31 24.66 9.05 -38.30
C MET A 31 23.49 8.74 -37.34
N ARG A 32 22.26 9.15 -37.65
CA ARG A 32 21.06 8.91 -36.81
C ARG A 32 20.09 7.90 -37.41
N GLN A 33 20.30 7.46 -38.65
CA GLN A 33 19.40 6.54 -39.35
C GLN A 33 19.16 5.24 -38.56
N LEU A 34 20.20 4.67 -37.95
CA LEU A 34 20.09 3.45 -37.15
C LEU A 34 19.10 3.59 -35.96
N HIS A 35 19.04 4.76 -35.32
CA HIS A 35 18.10 4.99 -34.22
C HIS A 35 16.66 5.10 -34.70
N HIS A 36 16.45 5.68 -35.87
CA HIS A 36 15.14 5.69 -36.52
C HIS A 36 14.70 4.26 -36.86
N GLU A 37 15.61 3.43 -37.37
CA GLU A 37 15.35 2.02 -37.67
C GLU A 37 15.01 1.21 -36.41
N TYR A 38 15.69 1.44 -35.28
CA TYR A 38 15.33 0.80 -34.01
C TYR A 38 13.91 1.15 -33.54
N ILE A 39 13.52 2.42 -33.64
CA ILE A 39 12.17 2.86 -33.26
C ILE A 39 11.13 2.18 -34.17
N ILE A 40 11.36 2.18 -35.49
CA ILE A 40 10.47 1.50 -36.46
C ILE A 40 10.38 0.01 -36.16
N GLY A 41 11.51 -0.65 -35.90
CA GLY A 41 11.54 -2.07 -35.53
C GLY A 41 10.75 -2.38 -34.25
N SER A 42 10.81 -1.50 -33.25
CA SER A 42 10.01 -1.63 -32.02
C SER A 42 8.52 -1.48 -32.28
N ILE A 43 8.10 -0.52 -33.11
CA ILE A 43 6.71 -0.36 -33.55
C ILE A 43 6.22 -1.61 -34.29
N GLN A 44 7.01 -2.12 -35.23
CA GLN A 44 6.66 -3.32 -36.00
C GLN A 44 6.44 -4.53 -35.08
N LYS A 45 7.25 -4.69 -34.04
CA LYS A 45 7.06 -5.74 -33.02
C LYS A 45 5.75 -5.56 -32.25
N ILE A 46 5.39 -4.33 -31.89
CA ILE A 46 4.11 -4.03 -31.24
C ILE A 46 2.93 -4.37 -32.18
N ASN A 47 3.01 -3.98 -33.46
CA ASN A 47 2.01 -4.29 -34.48
C ASN A 47 1.83 -5.81 -34.71
N GLN A 48 2.86 -6.60 -34.43
CA GLN A 48 2.81 -8.06 -34.56
C GLN A 48 2.20 -8.78 -33.36
N LEU A 49 1.88 -8.08 -32.26
CA LEU A 49 1.27 -8.69 -31.08
C LEU A 49 -0.11 -9.30 -31.43
N PRO A 50 -0.45 -10.50 -30.92
CA PRO A 50 -1.69 -11.20 -31.30
C PRO A 50 -2.95 -10.34 -31.13
N ALA A 51 -3.06 -9.65 -30.00
CA ALA A 51 -4.22 -8.82 -29.70
C ALA A 51 -4.38 -7.59 -30.64
N VAL A 52 -3.33 -7.16 -31.36
CA VAL A 52 -3.45 -6.15 -32.41
C VAL A 52 -4.02 -6.75 -33.71
N ARG A 53 -3.62 -7.99 -34.03
CA ARG A 53 -4.05 -8.70 -35.25
C ARG A 53 -5.53 -9.02 -35.26
N ASP A 54 -6.13 -9.21 -34.08
CA ASP A 54 -7.56 -9.50 -33.90
C ASP A 54 -8.47 -8.26 -34.10
N SER A 55 -8.00 -7.25 -34.85
CA SER A 55 -8.68 -6.04 -35.35
C SER A 55 -9.12 -4.98 -34.33
N GLY A 56 -9.17 -5.29 -33.03
CA GLY A 56 -9.64 -4.35 -31.99
C GLY A 56 -8.79 -3.09 -31.79
N TYR A 57 -7.53 -3.06 -32.26
CA TYR A 57 -6.57 -1.99 -31.98
C TYR A 57 -5.98 -1.30 -33.23
N GLN A 58 -6.50 -1.58 -34.43
CA GLN A 58 -5.94 -1.00 -35.67
C GLN A 58 -5.92 0.53 -35.65
N LYS A 59 -7.01 1.17 -35.21
CA LYS A 59 -7.07 2.65 -35.09
C LYS A 59 -6.03 3.19 -34.11
N THR A 60 -5.87 2.53 -32.97
CA THR A 60 -4.84 2.88 -31.98
C THR A 60 -3.45 2.78 -32.60
N MET A 61 -3.17 1.72 -33.37
CA MET A 61 -1.87 1.56 -34.01
C MET A 61 -1.58 2.59 -35.10
N VAL A 62 -2.58 2.99 -35.90
CA VAL A 62 -2.44 4.11 -36.84
C VAL A 62 -2.04 5.39 -36.09
N TRP A 63 -2.75 5.71 -35.00
CA TRP A 63 -2.42 6.85 -34.16
C TRP A 63 -1.02 6.75 -33.53
N VAL A 64 -0.60 5.55 -33.09
CA VAL A 64 0.75 5.30 -32.55
C VAL A 64 1.81 5.58 -33.61
N ASP A 65 1.62 5.08 -34.83
CA ASP A 65 2.56 5.21 -35.94
C ASP A 65 2.74 6.68 -36.35
N GLU A 66 1.62 7.40 -36.50
CA GLU A 66 1.59 8.85 -36.77
C GLU A 66 2.27 9.64 -35.65
N THR A 67 1.92 9.35 -34.39
CA THR A 67 2.42 10.07 -33.22
C THR A 67 3.92 9.88 -33.04
N ILE A 68 4.43 8.65 -33.14
CA ILE A 68 5.86 8.38 -33.02
C ILE A 68 6.64 8.99 -34.20
N THR A 69 6.06 8.97 -35.41
CA THR A 69 6.65 9.67 -36.56
C THR A 69 6.73 11.17 -36.31
N GLY A 70 5.67 11.77 -35.75
CA GLY A 70 5.65 13.18 -35.33
C GLY A 70 6.72 13.50 -34.28
N ILE A 71 6.91 12.66 -33.25
CA ILE A 71 7.95 12.84 -32.23
C ILE A 71 9.35 12.81 -32.86
N ARG A 72 9.60 11.84 -33.74
CA ARG A 72 10.88 11.75 -34.48
C ARG A 72 11.12 13.00 -35.32
N ALA A 73 10.08 13.54 -35.96
CA ALA A 73 10.19 14.75 -36.78
C ALA A 73 10.50 15.98 -35.93
N GLN A 74 9.85 16.09 -34.77
CA GLN A 74 10.11 17.16 -33.82
C GLN A 74 11.56 17.13 -33.32
N ILE A 75 12.10 15.95 -33.00
CA ILE A 75 13.50 15.82 -32.57
C ILE A 75 14.46 16.28 -33.66
N GLU A 76 14.27 15.82 -34.91
CA GLU A 76 15.16 16.16 -36.01
C GLU A 76 15.11 17.64 -36.40
N ARG A 77 13.91 18.23 -36.38
CA ARG A 77 13.69 19.65 -36.70
C ARG A 77 14.08 20.60 -35.57
N ASN A 78 14.26 20.11 -34.34
CA ASN A 78 14.60 20.97 -33.21
C ASN A 78 16.01 21.55 -33.41
N GLN A 79 16.08 22.86 -33.64
CA GLN A 79 17.33 23.59 -33.86
C GLN A 79 18.09 23.88 -32.56
N GLN A 80 17.43 23.78 -31.41
CA GLN A 80 18.05 23.95 -30.08
C GLN A 80 18.76 22.67 -29.61
N LEU A 81 18.50 21.53 -30.26
CA LEU A 81 19.15 20.27 -29.93
C LEU A 81 20.41 20.07 -30.78
N GLU A 82 21.54 19.96 -30.11
CA GLU A 82 22.78 19.43 -30.69
C GLU A 82 22.61 17.98 -31.17
N ASP A 83 23.45 17.54 -32.09
CA ASP A 83 23.37 16.20 -32.70
C ASP A 83 23.38 15.05 -31.66
N ASN A 84 24.20 15.18 -30.61
CA ASN A 84 24.23 14.21 -29.51
C ASN A 84 22.92 14.24 -28.71
N ALA A 85 22.34 15.42 -28.48
CA ALA A 85 21.06 15.52 -27.78
C ALA A 85 19.93 14.87 -28.59
N LYS A 86 19.92 15.05 -29.92
CA LYS A 86 18.99 14.36 -30.82
C LYS A 86 19.11 12.83 -30.72
N TYR A 87 20.35 12.31 -30.72
CA TYR A 87 20.62 10.88 -30.49
C TYR A 87 19.98 10.40 -29.17
N ARG A 88 20.20 11.14 -28.07
CA ARG A 88 19.70 10.75 -26.75
C ARG A 88 18.17 10.72 -26.71
N TRP A 89 17.52 11.69 -27.34
CA TRP A 89 16.06 11.74 -27.44
C TRP A 89 15.49 10.61 -28.30
N LEU A 90 16.10 10.29 -29.45
CA LEU A 90 15.67 9.15 -30.27
C LEU A 90 15.83 7.82 -29.52
N ARG A 91 16.94 7.66 -28.78
CA ARG A 91 17.12 6.52 -27.89
C ARG A 91 16.03 6.45 -26.82
N SER A 92 15.72 7.58 -26.19
CA SER A 92 14.68 7.70 -25.17
C SER A 92 13.29 7.32 -25.71
N VAL A 93 12.95 7.68 -26.95
CA VAL A 93 11.72 7.21 -27.63
C VAL A 93 11.72 5.69 -27.76
N ASN A 94 12.82 5.10 -28.23
CA ASN A 94 12.91 3.65 -28.38
C ASN A 94 12.77 2.91 -27.04
N GLU A 95 13.35 3.45 -25.96
CA GLU A 95 13.24 2.88 -24.61
C GLU A 95 11.80 2.81 -24.08
N VAL A 96 10.93 3.76 -24.45
CA VAL A 96 9.51 3.68 -24.09
C VAL A 96 8.83 2.49 -24.79
N LEU A 97 9.09 2.31 -26.09
CA LEU A 97 8.49 1.22 -26.87
C LEU A 97 9.02 -0.15 -26.45
N THR A 98 10.32 -0.26 -26.20
CA THR A 98 10.90 -1.52 -25.71
C THR A 98 10.48 -1.79 -24.26
N GLY A 99 10.36 -0.77 -23.42
CA GLY A 99 9.81 -0.89 -22.07
C GLY A 99 8.36 -1.38 -22.08
N PHE A 100 7.52 -0.85 -22.98
CA PHE A 100 6.16 -1.36 -23.21
C PHE A 100 6.17 -2.85 -23.57
N LEU A 101 7.00 -3.26 -24.54
CA LEU A 101 7.10 -4.67 -24.96
C LEU A 101 7.53 -5.59 -23.80
N GLN A 102 8.50 -5.17 -22.99
CA GLN A 102 8.96 -5.94 -21.83
C GLN A 102 7.85 -6.11 -20.79
N TYR A 103 7.16 -5.03 -20.44
CA TYR A 103 6.04 -5.08 -19.50
C TYR A 103 4.88 -5.90 -20.04
N GLN A 104 4.64 -5.86 -21.35
CA GLN A 104 3.58 -6.63 -22.01
C GLN A 104 3.89 -8.13 -21.97
N GLN A 105 5.14 -8.52 -22.22
CA GLN A 105 5.59 -9.90 -22.11
C GLN A 105 5.43 -10.46 -20.70
N SER A 106 5.64 -9.62 -19.67
CA SER A 106 5.42 -10.00 -18.27
C SER A 106 3.96 -9.91 -17.81
N GLY A 107 3.03 -9.49 -18.67
CA GLY A 107 1.60 -9.34 -18.34
C GLY A 107 1.27 -8.14 -17.45
N GLN A 108 2.21 -7.21 -17.24
CA GLN A 108 2.04 -6.04 -16.37
C GLN A 108 1.34 -4.86 -17.05
N ILE A 109 1.40 -4.77 -18.38
CA ILE A 109 0.76 -3.71 -19.17
C ILE A 109 -0.09 -4.32 -20.29
N ARG A 110 -1.21 -3.68 -20.58
CA ARG A 110 -2.13 -4.07 -21.67
C ARG A 110 -1.99 -3.13 -22.87
N LEU A 111 -2.43 -3.58 -24.06
CA LEU A 111 -2.40 -2.76 -25.28
C LEU A 111 -3.13 -1.42 -25.16
N ASN A 112 -4.24 -1.37 -24.43
CA ASN A 112 -5.00 -0.13 -24.21
C ASN A 112 -4.23 0.92 -23.38
N GLN A 113 -3.14 0.55 -22.71
CA GLN A 113 -2.26 1.48 -21.98
C GLN A 113 -1.12 2.04 -22.86
N LEU A 114 -0.96 1.56 -24.10
CA LEU A 114 0.05 2.07 -25.02
C LEU A 114 -0.18 3.56 -25.37
N GLU A 115 -1.42 3.93 -25.69
CA GLU A 115 -1.77 5.32 -26.00
C GLU A 115 -1.55 6.26 -24.80
N PRO A 116 -2.05 5.95 -23.58
CA PRO A 116 -1.70 6.70 -22.37
C PRO A 116 -0.18 6.82 -22.12
N LEU A 117 0.58 5.74 -22.30
CA LEU A 117 2.04 5.75 -22.12
C LEU A 117 2.73 6.72 -23.08
N ILE A 118 2.36 6.71 -24.36
CA ILE A 118 2.94 7.61 -25.36
C ILE A 118 2.58 9.06 -25.05
N LYS A 119 1.32 9.35 -24.68
CA LYS A 119 0.89 10.70 -24.26
C LYS A 119 1.67 11.18 -23.03
N ALA A 120 1.84 10.32 -22.03
CA ALA A 120 2.62 10.63 -20.83
C ALA A 120 4.08 10.93 -21.17
N TYR A 121 4.69 10.15 -22.07
CA TYR A 121 6.04 10.41 -22.55
C TYR A 121 6.14 11.74 -23.31
N GLN A 122 5.20 12.06 -24.19
CA GLN A 122 5.19 13.35 -24.91
C GLN A 122 5.11 14.54 -23.94
N GLN A 123 4.27 14.43 -22.91
CA GLN A 123 4.18 15.46 -21.88
C GLN A 123 5.48 15.58 -21.09
N ALA A 124 6.08 14.45 -20.69
CA ALA A 124 7.36 14.44 -19.98
C ALA A 124 8.49 15.04 -20.83
N MET A 125 8.53 14.71 -22.12
CA MET A 125 9.48 15.25 -23.08
C MET A 125 9.32 16.77 -23.23
N LYS A 126 8.09 17.26 -23.39
CA LYS A 126 7.82 18.71 -23.48
C LYS A 126 8.28 19.46 -22.23
N LEU A 127 7.98 18.93 -21.04
CA LEU A 127 8.38 19.53 -19.78
C LEU A 127 9.90 19.50 -19.59
N ALA A 128 10.53 18.36 -19.90
CA ALA A 128 11.97 18.19 -19.78
C ALA A 128 12.75 19.10 -20.75
N LEU A 129 12.28 19.27 -21.99
CA LEU A 129 12.86 20.22 -22.95
C LEU A 129 12.71 21.68 -22.52
N ALA A 130 11.72 21.98 -21.67
CA ALA A 130 11.50 23.31 -21.10
C ALA A 130 12.19 23.48 -19.72
N ASP A 131 13.05 22.55 -19.30
CA ASP A 131 13.69 22.48 -17.98
C ASP A 131 12.70 22.50 -16.79
N GLN A 132 11.44 22.10 -17.04
CA GLN A 132 10.40 22.01 -16.02
C GLN A 132 10.40 20.64 -15.34
N SER A 133 9.85 20.60 -14.12
CA SER A 133 9.67 19.34 -13.39
C SER A 133 8.70 18.42 -14.12
N ILE A 134 9.09 17.17 -14.34
CA ILE A 134 8.22 16.13 -14.91
C ILE A 134 7.33 15.44 -13.87
N TYR A 135 7.41 15.83 -12.59
CA TYR A 135 6.59 15.26 -11.51
C TYR A 135 5.09 15.18 -11.84
N PRO A 136 4.44 16.20 -12.45
CA PRO A 136 3.00 16.13 -12.77
C PRO A 136 2.64 15.00 -13.73
N VAL A 137 3.58 14.52 -14.56
CA VAL A 137 3.34 13.36 -15.42
C VAL A 137 3.14 12.11 -14.56
N PHE A 138 3.96 11.93 -13.52
CA PHE A 138 3.85 10.80 -12.61
C PHE A 138 2.62 10.91 -11.72
N GLU A 139 2.21 12.12 -11.35
CA GLU A 139 0.97 12.36 -10.60
C GLU A 139 -0.26 11.87 -11.38
N ASN A 140 -0.37 12.26 -12.64
CA ASN A 140 -1.55 12.02 -13.49
C ASN A 140 -1.60 10.63 -14.17
N ASN A 141 -0.57 9.81 -14.05
CA ASN A 141 -0.51 8.49 -14.69
C ASN A 141 -0.45 7.35 -13.68
N ASP A 142 -0.79 6.13 -14.09
CA ASP A 142 -0.73 4.96 -13.21
C ASP A 142 0.71 4.52 -12.88
N LEU A 143 0.83 3.59 -11.93
CA LEU A 143 2.11 3.05 -11.48
C LEU A 143 2.90 2.40 -12.63
N VAL A 144 2.22 1.69 -13.53
CA VAL A 144 2.86 0.91 -14.60
C VAL A 144 3.50 1.86 -15.62
N ILE A 145 2.76 2.87 -16.06
CA ILE A 145 3.26 3.94 -16.94
C ILE A 145 4.42 4.66 -16.26
N GLY A 146 4.27 5.04 -15.00
CA GLY A 146 5.33 5.69 -14.23
C GLY A 146 6.61 4.86 -14.16
N ASN A 147 6.52 3.55 -13.91
CA ASN A 147 7.69 2.66 -13.84
C ASN A 147 8.43 2.53 -15.18
N ILE A 148 7.73 2.63 -16.32
CA ILE A 148 8.38 2.65 -17.64
C ILE A 148 9.14 3.98 -17.85
N LEU A 149 8.59 5.10 -17.37
CA LEU A 149 9.16 6.43 -17.60
C LEU A 149 10.27 6.82 -16.62
N ILE A 150 10.28 6.29 -15.39
CA ILE A 150 11.14 6.77 -14.30
C ILE A 150 12.64 6.63 -14.59
N ASP A 151 13.03 5.55 -15.28
CA ASP A 151 14.43 5.25 -15.61
C ASP A 151 14.76 5.53 -17.09
N ASN A 152 13.83 6.16 -17.82
CA ASN A 152 14.04 6.52 -19.21
C ASN A 152 15.26 7.45 -19.38
N PHE A 153 16.08 7.20 -20.40
CA PHE A 153 17.41 7.79 -20.54
C PHE A 153 17.46 9.31 -20.47
N CYS A 154 16.53 10.02 -21.10
CA CYS A 154 16.50 11.49 -21.09
C CYS A 154 15.72 12.06 -19.89
N LEU A 155 14.83 11.28 -19.29
CA LEU A 155 13.96 11.75 -18.21
C LEU A 155 14.59 11.58 -16.83
N LYS A 156 15.43 10.56 -16.64
CA LYS A 156 16.00 10.16 -15.33
C LYS A 156 16.84 11.23 -14.61
N THR A 157 17.31 12.25 -15.34
CA THR A 157 18.08 13.37 -14.78
C THR A 157 17.24 14.61 -14.47
N ASN A 158 15.94 14.58 -14.76
CA ASN A 158 15.06 15.72 -14.51
C ASN A 158 14.85 15.94 -13.00
N GLN A 159 14.73 17.21 -12.59
CA GLN A 159 14.50 17.61 -11.20
C GLN A 159 13.27 16.99 -10.53
N GLY A 160 12.26 16.57 -11.30
CA GLY A 160 11.05 15.91 -10.78
C GLY A 160 11.23 14.43 -10.41
N ILE A 161 12.32 13.79 -10.84
CA ILE A 161 12.53 12.34 -10.65
C ILE A 161 12.61 11.91 -9.18
N PRO A 162 13.32 12.60 -8.27
CA PRO A 162 13.38 12.19 -6.87
C PRO A 162 11.98 12.12 -6.23
N ALA A 163 11.16 13.16 -6.39
CA ALA A 163 9.79 13.18 -5.89
C ALA A 163 8.89 12.16 -6.61
N ALA A 164 9.10 11.94 -7.92
CA ALA A 164 8.37 10.94 -8.69
C ALA A 164 8.66 9.51 -8.21
N LYS A 165 9.93 9.18 -7.88
CA LYS A 165 10.29 7.89 -7.28
C LYS A 165 9.52 7.65 -5.98
N ASP A 166 9.44 8.68 -5.14
CA ASP A 166 8.70 8.55 -3.89
C ASP A 166 7.19 8.39 -4.11
N LEU A 167 6.62 9.08 -5.10
CA LEU A 167 5.23 8.92 -5.48
C LEU A 167 4.93 7.52 -6.02
N LEU A 168 5.82 6.93 -6.82
CA LEU A 168 5.64 5.57 -7.33
C LEU A 168 5.66 4.54 -6.21
N VAL A 169 6.48 4.73 -5.18
CA VAL A 169 6.44 3.92 -3.95
C VAL A 169 5.08 4.04 -3.26
N TRP A 170 4.56 5.26 -3.13
CA TRP A 170 3.24 5.48 -2.56
C TRP A 170 2.16 4.75 -3.38
N LYS A 171 2.14 4.90 -4.72
CA LYS A 171 1.20 4.20 -5.60
C LYS A 171 1.32 2.68 -5.51
N TYR A 172 2.54 2.15 -5.46
CA TYR A 172 2.80 0.73 -5.23
C TYR A 172 2.20 0.24 -3.92
N CYS A 173 2.39 1.00 -2.83
CA CYS A 173 1.84 0.66 -1.52
C CYS A 173 0.32 0.77 -1.45
N GLN A 174 -0.32 1.62 -2.26
CA GLN A 174 -1.79 1.65 -2.34
C GLN A 174 -2.35 0.38 -2.98
N ILE A 175 -1.64 -0.20 -3.97
CA ILE A 175 -2.04 -1.44 -4.64
C ILE A 175 -1.67 -2.68 -3.80
N TYR A 176 -0.53 -2.62 -3.10
CA TYR A 176 -0.01 -3.72 -2.28
C TYR A 176 0.24 -3.28 -0.83
N PRO A 177 -0.83 -3.05 -0.03
CA PRO A 177 -0.68 -2.55 1.34
C PRO A 177 0.21 -3.44 2.24
N ASP A 178 0.15 -4.77 2.05
CA ASP A 178 0.98 -5.73 2.81
C ASP A 178 2.50 -5.51 2.62
N GLN A 179 2.92 -4.86 1.53
CA GLN A 179 4.33 -4.61 1.21
C GLN A 179 4.86 -3.29 1.78
N ILE A 180 4.03 -2.44 2.40
CA ILE A 180 4.43 -1.11 2.90
C ILE A 180 5.74 -1.17 3.69
N LEU A 181 5.80 -1.99 4.75
CA LEU A 181 6.95 -2.04 5.66
C LEU A 181 8.20 -2.63 4.99
N ASN A 182 8.02 -3.59 4.08
CA ASN A 182 9.11 -4.18 3.31
C ASN A 182 9.71 -3.15 2.34
N THR A 183 8.87 -2.35 1.69
CA THR A 183 9.29 -1.30 0.77
C THR A 183 10.00 -0.16 1.50
N LEU A 184 9.40 0.33 2.61
CA LEU A 184 10.01 1.37 3.43
C LEU A 184 11.30 0.93 4.12
N SER A 185 11.50 -0.37 4.35
CA SER A 185 12.79 -0.88 4.86
C SER A 185 13.94 -0.59 3.92
N LYS A 186 13.66 -0.56 2.60
CA LYS A 186 14.65 -0.22 1.56
C LYS A 186 14.73 1.29 1.32
N GLN A 187 13.65 2.02 1.56
CA GLN A 187 13.53 3.45 1.27
C GLN A 187 12.87 4.22 2.44
N PRO A 188 13.54 4.30 3.60
CA PRO A 188 12.94 4.85 4.82
C PRO A 188 12.78 6.38 4.79
N GLN A 189 13.45 7.06 3.85
CA GLN A 189 13.44 8.52 3.68
C GLN A 189 12.36 9.01 2.70
N ASN A 190 11.50 8.11 2.22
CA ASN A 190 10.42 8.46 1.32
C ASN A 190 9.51 9.55 1.93
N ILE A 191 9.14 10.57 1.16
CA ILE A 191 8.31 11.69 1.67
C ILE A 191 6.94 11.25 2.21
N PHE A 192 6.40 10.11 1.76
CA PHE A 192 5.14 9.54 2.22
C PHE A 192 5.31 8.52 3.35
N ALA A 193 6.52 8.32 3.88
CA ALA A 193 6.80 7.28 4.87
C ALA A 193 5.88 7.37 6.10
N ASP A 194 5.62 8.56 6.63
CA ASP A 194 4.77 8.73 7.81
C ASP A 194 3.34 8.26 7.54
N THR A 195 2.75 8.70 6.43
CA THR A 195 1.41 8.29 6.00
C THR A 195 1.33 6.78 5.78
N LEU A 196 2.32 6.21 5.12
CA LEU A 196 2.40 4.77 4.86
C LEU A 196 2.57 3.97 6.16
N ILE A 197 3.37 4.45 7.11
CA ILE A 197 3.55 3.81 8.43
C ILE A 197 2.23 3.82 9.20
N VAL A 198 1.48 4.93 9.16
CA VAL A 198 0.14 5.00 9.79
C VAL A 198 -0.80 3.99 9.15
N GLN A 199 -0.84 3.90 7.82
CA GLN A 199 -1.66 2.90 7.12
C GLN A 199 -1.26 1.47 7.51
N ALA A 200 0.05 1.17 7.58
CA ALA A 200 0.54 -0.13 8.03
C ALA A 200 0.17 -0.45 9.48
N ALA A 201 0.08 0.57 10.34
CA ALA A 201 -0.32 0.41 11.75
C ALA A 201 -1.75 -0.10 11.89
N PHE A 202 -2.68 0.40 11.06
CA PHE A 202 -4.08 -0.05 11.08
C PHE A 202 -4.27 -1.40 10.39
N GLN A 203 -3.44 -1.70 9.39
CA GLN A 203 -3.53 -2.96 8.65
C GLN A 203 -2.98 -4.15 9.44
N ASP A 204 -1.77 -4.02 9.98
CA ASP A 204 -1.09 -5.10 10.71
C ASP A 204 -0.23 -4.51 11.84
N PRO A 205 -0.84 -4.23 13.01
CA PRO A 205 -0.12 -3.71 14.17
C PRO A 205 1.01 -4.64 14.65
N GLU A 206 0.85 -5.96 14.53
CA GLU A 206 1.85 -6.93 14.99
C GLU A 206 3.10 -6.90 14.11
N LYS A 207 2.90 -6.80 12.79
CA LYS A 207 4.02 -6.62 11.86
C LYS A 207 4.70 -5.29 12.10
N LEU A 208 3.96 -4.19 12.28
CA LEU A 208 4.55 -2.89 12.60
C LEU A 208 5.40 -2.95 13.89
N TYR A 209 4.92 -3.63 14.93
CA TYR A 209 5.68 -3.84 16.18
C TYR A 209 7.02 -4.52 15.92
N ASN A 210 7.04 -5.59 15.11
CA ASN A 210 8.27 -6.31 14.80
C ASN A 210 9.28 -5.41 14.07
N PHE A 211 8.83 -4.59 13.11
CA PHE A 211 9.68 -3.62 12.42
C PHE A 211 10.15 -2.48 13.34
N ALA A 212 9.28 -2.02 14.25
CA ALA A 212 9.59 -0.98 15.21
C ALA A 212 10.65 -1.41 16.25
N ALA A 213 10.69 -2.70 16.60
CA ALA A 213 11.67 -3.27 17.53
C ALA A 213 13.08 -3.39 16.91
N ALA A 214 13.20 -3.38 15.59
CA ALA A 214 14.48 -3.56 14.91
C ALA A 214 15.34 -2.28 15.02
N PRO A 215 16.65 -2.40 15.36
CA PRO A 215 17.55 -1.25 15.52
C PRO A 215 18.07 -0.73 14.16
N ASN A 216 17.20 -0.54 13.18
CA ASN A 216 17.54 -0.09 11.83
C ASN A 216 16.94 1.29 11.50
N ALA A 217 17.11 1.76 10.26
CA ALA A 217 16.60 3.07 9.85
C ALA A 217 15.07 3.13 9.89
N LEU A 218 14.37 2.05 9.50
CA LEU A 218 12.92 1.99 9.53
C LEU A 218 12.37 1.96 10.96
N GLY A 219 12.95 1.16 11.86
CA GLY A 219 12.52 1.12 13.27
C GLY A 219 12.59 2.50 13.94
N ARG A 220 13.71 3.21 13.73
CA ARG A 220 13.86 4.61 14.17
C ARG A 220 12.84 5.54 13.52
N LYS A 221 12.56 5.36 12.22
CA LYS A 221 11.56 6.14 11.50
C LYS A 221 10.16 5.91 12.10
N ILE A 222 9.74 4.67 12.33
CA ILE A 222 8.45 4.33 12.95
C ILE A 222 8.32 5.00 14.32
N GLN A 223 9.35 4.93 15.16
CA GLN A 223 9.36 5.55 16.49
C GLN A 223 9.26 7.09 16.45
N SER A 224 9.67 7.72 15.34
CA SER A 224 9.57 9.17 15.16
C SER A 224 8.22 9.68 14.66
N VAL A 225 7.35 8.79 14.15
CA VAL A 225 6.07 9.19 13.54
C VAL A 225 5.12 9.75 14.59
N ASN A 226 4.57 10.94 14.33
CA ASN A 226 3.66 11.64 15.24
C ASN A 226 2.20 11.20 15.07
N HIS A 227 1.92 9.90 15.29
CA HIS A 227 0.55 9.36 15.28
C HIS A 227 0.31 8.52 16.53
N VAL A 228 -0.85 8.66 17.18
CA VAL A 228 -1.15 8.05 18.49
C VAL A 228 -0.92 6.54 18.49
N LEU A 229 -1.54 5.81 17.56
CA LEU A 229 -1.39 4.35 17.45
C LEU A 229 0.07 3.94 17.20
N VAL A 230 0.78 4.67 16.34
CA VAL A 230 2.17 4.35 15.98
C VAL A 230 3.10 4.59 17.16
N LYS A 231 2.88 5.67 17.92
CA LYS A 231 3.62 5.96 19.15
C LYS A 231 3.43 4.87 20.19
N ILE A 232 2.19 4.42 20.41
CA ILE A 232 1.92 3.32 21.35
C ILE A 232 2.68 2.07 20.90
N ILE A 233 2.51 1.63 19.64
CA ILE A 233 3.21 0.45 19.10
C ILE A 233 4.74 0.60 19.20
N GLY A 234 5.26 1.78 18.87
CA GLY A 234 6.69 2.10 18.95
C GLY A 234 7.24 2.11 20.37
N GLN A 235 6.46 2.56 21.37
CA GLN A 235 6.84 2.46 22.79
C GLN A 235 6.82 1.01 23.26
N LEU A 236 5.77 0.26 22.91
CA LEU A 236 5.64 -1.15 23.26
C LEU A 236 6.81 -1.97 22.73
N SER A 237 7.26 -1.71 21.50
CA SER A 237 8.33 -2.46 20.85
C SER A 237 9.70 -2.32 21.55
N LEU A 238 9.88 -1.28 22.36
CA LEU A 238 11.10 -1.03 23.15
C LEU A 238 11.09 -1.77 24.50
N THR A 239 9.95 -2.34 24.90
CA THR A 239 9.79 -3.00 26.21
C THR A 239 9.75 -4.52 26.09
N LYS A 240 10.39 -5.23 27.03
CA LYS A 240 10.39 -6.71 27.04
C LYS A 240 8.99 -7.32 27.14
N THR A 241 8.08 -6.64 27.84
CA THR A 241 6.70 -7.07 28.07
C THR A 241 5.71 -6.44 27.08
N GLY A 242 6.16 -5.74 26.04
CA GLY A 242 5.30 -4.99 25.11
C GLY A 242 4.15 -5.81 24.51
N ARG A 243 4.39 -7.09 24.20
CA ARG A 243 3.37 -8.03 23.69
C ARG A 243 2.24 -8.35 24.68
N MET A 244 2.42 -8.07 25.98
CA MET A 244 1.37 -8.23 26.99
C MET A 244 0.34 -7.10 26.93
N TYR A 245 0.66 -5.98 26.30
CA TYR A 245 -0.28 -4.86 26.15
C TYR A 245 -1.07 -4.93 24.84
N PHE A 246 -0.58 -5.71 23.87
CA PHE A 246 -1.18 -5.87 22.53
C PHE A 246 -2.67 -6.27 22.51
N PRO A 247 -3.15 -7.18 23.38
CA PRO A 247 -4.58 -7.48 23.50
C PRO A 247 -5.47 -6.25 23.75
N PHE A 248 -4.89 -5.20 24.33
CA PHE A 248 -5.57 -3.98 24.74
C PHE A 248 -5.22 -2.77 23.87
N LEU A 249 -4.58 -2.99 22.71
CA LEU A 249 -4.09 -1.90 21.87
C LEU A 249 -5.21 -0.96 21.43
N ASP A 250 -6.41 -1.48 21.13
CA ASP A 250 -7.58 -0.66 20.78
C ASP A 250 -7.97 0.28 21.92
N GLN A 251 -7.96 -0.23 23.17
CA GLN A 251 -8.35 0.53 24.35
C GLN A 251 -7.31 1.59 24.71
N LEU A 252 -6.03 1.24 24.59
CA LEU A 252 -4.90 2.18 24.73
C LEU A 252 -5.00 3.28 23.67
N TYR A 253 -5.35 2.93 22.44
CA TYR A 253 -5.52 3.88 21.34
C TYR A 253 -6.70 4.84 21.57
N HIS A 254 -7.83 4.34 22.07
CA HIS A 254 -8.99 5.16 22.42
C HIS A 254 -8.87 5.86 23.79
N GLY A 255 -7.75 5.67 24.51
CA GLY A 255 -7.49 6.32 25.79
C GLY A 255 -8.40 5.87 26.94
N LYS A 256 -8.96 4.65 26.88
CA LYS A 256 -9.84 4.15 27.95
C LYS A 256 -9.08 3.83 29.23
N PHE A 257 -7.84 3.38 29.08
CA PHE A 257 -6.88 3.20 30.15
C PHE A 257 -5.47 3.36 29.58
N SER A 258 -4.51 3.52 30.47
CA SER A 258 -3.10 3.74 30.16
C SER A 258 -2.27 2.47 30.35
N MET A 259 -1.02 2.54 29.91
CA MET A 259 -0.01 1.52 30.19
C MET A 259 0.23 1.35 31.70
N GLU A 260 0.14 2.43 32.46
CA GLU A 260 0.33 2.47 33.92
C GLU A 260 -0.78 1.70 34.64
N ASP A 261 -2.00 1.65 34.08
CA ASP A 261 -3.10 0.88 34.64
C ASP A 261 -2.91 -0.63 34.46
N ILE A 262 -2.27 -1.05 33.37
CA ILE A 262 -2.06 -2.47 33.03
C ILE A 262 -0.78 -3.02 33.67
N THR A 263 0.28 -2.21 33.76
CA THR A 263 1.61 -2.63 34.25
C THR A 263 1.56 -3.42 35.57
N PRO A 264 0.80 -2.98 36.60
CA PRO A 264 0.70 -3.69 37.88
C PRO A 264 0.07 -5.09 37.78
N MET A 265 -0.66 -5.38 36.71
CA MET A 265 -1.30 -6.68 36.46
C MET A 265 -0.37 -7.68 35.75
N LEU A 266 0.80 -7.23 35.28
CA LEU A 266 1.76 -8.07 34.55
C LEU A 266 2.74 -8.81 35.45
N VAL A 267 2.70 -8.57 36.77
CA VAL A 267 3.54 -9.25 37.76
C VAL A 267 2.90 -10.60 38.12
N ASP A 268 3.70 -11.65 38.35
CA ASP A 268 3.22 -13.03 38.52
C ASP A 268 2.12 -13.18 39.60
N ASP A 269 2.24 -12.49 40.74
CA ASP A 269 1.24 -12.48 41.83
C ASP A 269 -0.13 -11.86 41.43
N SER A 270 -0.21 -11.28 40.24
CA SER A 270 -1.38 -10.59 39.71
C SER A 270 -1.89 -11.18 38.39
N ALA A 271 -1.36 -12.31 37.95
CA ALA A 271 -1.73 -12.95 36.67
C ALA A 271 -3.25 -13.21 36.54
N SER A 272 -3.94 -13.50 37.66
CA SER A 272 -5.40 -13.60 37.70
C SER A 272 -6.09 -12.27 37.34
N ARG A 273 -5.59 -11.12 37.80
CA ARG A 273 -6.13 -9.79 37.45
C ARG A 273 -5.99 -9.50 35.95
N TYR A 274 -4.86 -9.89 35.35
CA TYR A 274 -4.66 -9.76 33.91
C TYR A 274 -5.64 -10.62 33.11
N TYR A 275 -5.91 -11.86 33.55
CA TYR A 275 -6.93 -12.71 32.93
C TYR A 275 -8.32 -12.06 32.96
N LYS A 276 -8.70 -11.48 34.11
CA LYS A 276 -9.99 -10.76 34.24
C LYS A 276 -10.10 -9.59 33.28
N LEU A 277 -9.03 -8.79 33.15
CA LEU A 277 -8.99 -7.69 32.19
C LEU A 277 -9.15 -8.16 30.73
N LEU A 278 -8.57 -9.32 30.36
CA LEU A 278 -8.78 -9.92 29.03
C LEU A 278 -10.25 -10.30 28.81
N VAL A 279 -10.90 -10.88 29.83
CA VAL A 279 -12.33 -11.23 29.78
C VAL A 279 -13.19 -9.98 29.60
N ASP A 280 -12.98 -8.96 30.42
CA ASP A 280 -13.73 -7.70 30.36
C ASP A 280 -13.58 -7.03 28.98
N THR A 281 -12.35 -7.00 28.46
CA THR A 281 -12.08 -6.48 27.12
C THR A 281 -12.81 -7.29 26.04
N ARG A 282 -12.86 -8.62 26.18
CA ARG A 282 -13.54 -9.50 25.21
C ARG A 282 -15.05 -9.32 25.21
N ILE A 283 -15.66 -9.11 26.37
CA ILE A 283 -17.08 -8.80 26.53
C ILE A 283 -17.38 -7.46 25.86
N GLU A 284 -16.55 -6.45 26.11
CA GLU A 284 -16.73 -5.14 25.50
C GLU A 284 -16.64 -5.19 23.98
N TYR A 285 -15.62 -5.89 23.44
CA TYR A 285 -15.47 -6.09 22.00
C TYR A 285 -16.66 -6.84 21.41
N ALA A 286 -17.19 -7.86 22.09
CA ALA A 286 -18.40 -8.55 21.65
C ALA A 286 -19.59 -7.59 21.53
N GLY A 287 -19.80 -6.73 22.54
CA GLY A 287 -20.86 -5.73 22.53
C GLY A 287 -20.69 -4.67 21.43
N ARG A 288 -19.46 -4.30 21.11
CA ARG A 288 -19.14 -3.39 19.99
C ARG A 288 -19.39 -4.04 18.64
N MET A 289 -18.96 -5.28 18.45
CA MET A 289 -19.21 -6.06 17.23
C MET A 289 -20.70 -6.28 16.96
N GLN A 290 -21.51 -6.49 18.01
CA GLN A 290 -22.97 -6.55 17.88
C GLN A 290 -23.59 -5.25 17.36
N LYS A 291 -22.91 -4.11 17.55
CA LYS A 291 -23.32 -2.79 17.05
C LYS A 291 -22.69 -2.43 15.69
N GLY A 292 -21.99 -3.37 15.04
CA GLY A 292 -21.36 -3.19 13.74
C GLY A 292 -19.96 -2.57 13.78
N ASP A 293 -19.34 -2.44 14.95
CA ASP A 293 -17.96 -1.94 15.11
C ASP A 293 -16.94 -3.08 14.95
N THR A 294 -15.71 -2.76 14.53
CA THR A 294 -14.61 -3.71 14.34
C THR A 294 -13.41 -3.32 15.21
N PRO A 295 -13.30 -3.86 16.44
CA PRO A 295 -12.18 -3.59 17.32
C PRO A 295 -10.84 -4.06 16.74
N LEU A 296 -9.77 -3.31 17.01
CA LEU A 296 -8.42 -3.71 16.61
C LEU A 296 -7.98 -4.98 17.36
N LEU A 297 -7.30 -5.88 16.65
CA LEU A 297 -6.61 -7.05 17.21
C LEU A 297 -7.49 -8.04 18.01
N GLU A 298 -8.77 -8.20 17.67
CA GLU A 298 -9.67 -9.17 18.32
C GLU A 298 -9.07 -10.59 18.37
N LYS A 299 -8.43 -11.04 17.27
CA LYS A 299 -7.80 -12.35 17.20
C LYS A 299 -6.64 -12.51 18.20
N VAL A 300 -5.84 -11.46 18.38
CA VAL A 300 -4.71 -11.46 19.33
C VAL A 300 -5.22 -11.49 20.77
N LEU A 301 -6.27 -10.72 21.06
CA LEU A 301 -6.97 -10.76 22.34
C LEU A 301 -7.48 -12.17 22.64
N THR A 302 -8.21 -12.78 21.71
CA THR A 302 -8.79 -14.11 21.84
C THR A 302 -7.70 -15.18 22.04
N ALA A 303 -6.63 -15.14 21.25
CA ALA A 303 -5.50 -16.07 21.42
C ALA A 303 -4.80 -15.92 22.78
N LYS A 304 -4.59 -14.68 23.25
CA LYS A 304 -3.98 -14.44 24.57
C LYS A 304 -4.91 -14.89 25.71
N LEU A 305 -6.21 -14.63 25.60
CA LEU A 305 -7.22 -15.07 26.57
C LEU A 305 -7.21 -16.58 26.72
N ARG A 306 -7.21 -17.32 25.60
CA ARG A 306 -7.07 -18.78 25.60
C ARG A 306 -5.78 -19.25 26.26
N SER A 307 -4.64 -18.71 25.83
CA SER A 307 -3.34 -19.06 26.41
C SER A 307 -3.31 -18.87 27.93
N LYS A 308 -3.89 -17.77 28.45
CA LYS A 308 -3.94 -17.51 29.88
C LYS A 308 -4.97 -18.34 30.64
N ALA A 309 -6.10 -18.71 30.01
CA ALA A 309 -7.04 -19.67 30.59
C ALA A 309 -6.35 -21.04 30.82
N VAL A 310 -5.59 -21.48 29.81
CA VAL A 310 -4.87 -22.76 29.87
C VAL A 310 -3.77 -22.73 30.94
N GLU A 311 -2.92 -21.71 30.88
CA GLU A 311 -1.76 -21.55 31.76
C GLU A 311 -2.15 -21.45 33.23
N LEU A 312 -3.16 -20.64 33.56
CA LEU A 312 -3.47 -20.27 34.95
C LEU A 312 -4.47 -21.19 35.64
N TYR A 313 -5.33 -21.90 34.89
CA TYR A 313 -6.44 -22.64 35.49
C TYR A 313 -6.54 -24.07 34.97
N ILE A 314 -6.57 -24.27 33.65
CA ILE A 314 -6.86 -25.60 33.07
C ILE A 314 -5.74 -26.59 33.36
N ASN A 315 -4.47 -26.16 33.27
CA ASN A 315 -3.33 -27.03 33.59
C ASN A 315 -3.38 -27.54 35.03
N GLU A 316 -3.78 -26.69 35.99
CA GLU A 316 -3.92 -27.09 37.39
C GLU A 316 -5.07 -28.07 37.59
N ILE A 317 -6.25 -27.79 37.01
CA ILE A 317 -7.42 -28.69 37.06
C ILE A 317 -7.10 -30.04 36.43
N ASN A 318 -6.41 -30.04 35.30
CA ASN A 318 -6.00 -31.24 34.59
C ASN A 318 -4.94 -32.01 35.38
N ALA A 319 -3.99 -31.34 36.05
CA ALA A 319 -3.05 -32.03 36.93
C ALA A 319 -3.75 -32.77 38.09
N LEU A 320 -4.91 -32.26 38.51
CA LEU A 320 -5.71 -32.81 39.62
C LEU A 320 -6.87 -33.70 39.13
N HIS A 321 -6.88 -34.16 37.87
CA HIS A 321 -8.03 -34.85 37.26
C HIS A 321 -8.45 -36.16 37.93
N GLU A 322 -7.51 -36.87 38.57
CA GLU A 322 -7.74 -38.12 39.29
C GLU A 322 -8.28 -37.92 40.72
N LEU A 323 -8.27 -36.69 41.24
CA LEU A 323 -8.79 -36.41 42.58
C LEU A 323 -10.31 -36.48 42.61
N LYS A 324 -10.84 -37.31 43.53
CA LYS A 324 -12.28 -37.41 43.82
C LYS A 324 -12.84 -36.21 44.57
N ASP A 325 -11.99 -35.50 45.33
CA ASP A 325 -12.40 -34.28 46.03
C ASP A 325 -12.43 -33.09 45.08
N LEU A 326 -13.64 -32.77 44.62
CA LEU A 326 -13.89 -31.68 43.68
C LEU A 326 -13.55 -30.31 44.27
N LYS A 327 -13.63 -30.12 45.59
CA LYS A 327 -13.29 -28.84 46.23
C LYS A 327 -11.80 -28.54 46.12
N ILE A 328 -10.96 -29.57 46.16
CA ILE A 328 -9.51 -29.41 45.98
C ILE A 328 -9.19 -29.24 44.50
N ARG A 329 -9.77 -30.08 43.64
CA ARG A 329 -9.54 -30.05 42.18
C ARG A 329 -9.90 -28.72 41.54
N PHE A 330 -10.99 -28.08 41.97
CA PHE A 330 -11.49 -26.85 41.35
C PHE A 330 -11.24 -25.58 42.19
N LYS A 331 -10.45 -25.66 43.27
CA LYS A 331 -10.18 -24.52 44.16
C LYS A 331 -9.65 -23.28 43.45
N VAL A 332 -8.87 -23.47 42.39
CA VAL A 332 -8.30 -22.38 41.58
C VAL A 332 -9.39 -21.53 40.90
N LEU A 333 -10.60 -22.06 40.74
CA LEU A 333 -11.76 -21.40 40.13
C LEU A 333 -12.57 -20.54 41.11
N ASP A 334 -12.43 -20.72 42.43
CA ASP A 334 -13.29 -20.09 43.46
C ASP A 334 -13.31 -18.55 43.37
N LYS A 335 -12.27 -17.96 42.79
CA LYS A 335 -12.11 -16.50 42.66
C LYS A 335 -12.64 -15.95 41.34
N LEU A 336 -13.20 -16.80 40.47
CA LEU A 336 -13.70 -16.42 39.16
C LEU A 336 -15.19 -16.09 39.19
N THR A 337 -15.58 -15.07 38.43
CA THR A 337 -16.99 -14.75 38.20
C THR A 337 -17.62 -15.70 37.17
N ALA A 338 -18.95 -15.71 37.08
CA ALA A 338 -19.65 -16.53 36.08
C ALA A 338 -19.21 -16.21 34.64
N ALA A 339 -18.95 -14.93 34.33
CA ALA A 339 -18.46 -14.52 33.01
C ALA A 339 -17.03 -15.03 32.75
N GLU A 340 -16.15 -14.94 33.75
CA GLU A 340 -14.78 -15.45 33.66
C GLU A 340 -14.76 -16.97 33.48
N LEU A 341 -15.63 -17.71 34.19
CA LEU A 341 -15.80 -19.16 34.02
C LEU A 341 -16.34 -19.53 32.64
N TYR A 342 -17.30 -18.75 32.11
CA TYR A 342 -17.81 -18.96 30.76
C TYR A 342 -16.69 -18.86 29.71
N TYR A 343 -15.87 -17.81 29.77
CA TYR A 343 -14.75 -17.65 28.83
C TYR A 343 -13.65 -18.70 29.05
N LEU A 344 -13.41 -19.13 30.28
CA LEU A 344 -12.51 -20.25 30.57
C LEU A 344 -12.99 -21.53 29.87
N ALA A 345 -14.28 -21.84 29.97
CA ALA A 345 -14.89 -23.01 29.33
C ALA A 345 -14.79 -22.95 27.81
N VAL A 346 -15.24 -21.84 27.21
CA VAL A 346 -15.29 -21.67 25.76
C VAL A 346 -13.90 -21.63 25.15
N MET A 347 -12.95 -20.94 25.78
CA MET A 347 -11.59 -20.83 25.25
C MET A 347 -10.77 -22.11 25.46
N GLY A 348 -11.12 -22.91 26.47
CA GLY A 348 -10.43 -24.14 26.88
C GLY A 348 -11.08 -25.44 26.41
N GLU A 349 -12.07 -25.38 25.49
CA GLU A 349 -12.86 -26.53 25.03
C GLU A 349 -12.01 -27.75 24.64
N SER A 350 -10.91 -27.52 23.92
CA SER A 350 -10.03 -28.59 23.45
C SER A 350 -8.99 -29.06 24.47
N GLU A 351 -8.81 -28.33 25.57
CA GLU A 351 -7.75 -28.56 26.56
C GLU A 351 -8.28 -29.14 27.87
N LEU A 352 -9.56 -28.92 28.18
CA LEU A 352 -10.22 -29.45 29.36
C LEU A 352 -10.72 -30.87 29.13
N TYR A 353 -10.53 -31.75 30.12
CA TYR A 353 -11.24 -33.05 30.13
C TYR A 353 -12.75 -32.83 30.16
N THR A 354 -13.50 -33.69 29.44
CA THR A 354 -14.97 -33.65 29.42
C THR A 354 -15.59 -33.75 30.83
N SER A 355 -14.94 -34.50 31.73
CA SER A 355 -15.34 -34.58 33.14
C SER A 355 -15.12 -33.29 33.93
N SER A 356 -14.14 -32.46 33.54
CA SER A 356 -13.90 -31.14 34.15
C SER A 356 -14.98 -30.12 33.78
N PHE A 357 -15.58 -30.23 32.58
CA PHE A 357 -16.69 -29.37 32.17
C PHE A 357 -17.92 -29.57 33.04
N VAL A 358 -18.35 -30.83 33.18
CA VAL A 358 -19.63 -31.20 33.81
C VAL A 358 -19.55 -31.13 35.34
N SER A 359 -18.40 -31.40 35.94
CA SER A 359 -18.28 -31.54 37.40
C SER A 359 -17.75 -30.29 38.11
N GLY A 360 -17.33 -29.25 37.38
CA GLY A 360 -16.62 -28.12 38.00
C GLY A 360 -16.78 -26.78 37.31
N VAL A 361 -16.43 -26.67 36.02
CA VAL A 361 -16.45 -25.37 35.33
C VAL A 361 -17.88 -24.90 35.05
N TYR A 362 -18.81 -25.84 34.79
CA TYR A 362 -20.23 -25.58 34.59
C TYR A 362 -21.06 -26.69 35.26
N PRO A 363 -21.13 -26.72 36.61
CA PRO A 363 -21.72 -27.82 37.37
C PRO A 363 -23.25 -27.89 37.30
#